data_AF-A0AAP9ECK7-F1
#
_entry.id   AF-A0AAP9ECK7-F1
#
_cell.length_a   1.000
_cell.length_b   1.000
_cell.length_c   1.000
_cell.angle_alpha   90.00
_cell.angle_beta   90.00
_cell.angle_gamma   90.00
#
_symmetry.space_group_name_H-M   'P 1'
#
loop_
_entity.id
_entity.type
_entity.pdbx_description
1 polymer ?
#
loop_
_entity_poly.entity_id
_entity_poly.type
_entity_poly.pdbx_seq_one_letter_code
_entity_poly.pdbx_strand_id
1 'polypeptide(L)'
;MRSVFHQPEAVVLASKHLVDGSGKLRWVYRELAPTTPQDTGWFLFADNDSEAWNADPANFMPLVIETALAIEPSLRHILDLPYGTDLVLDTRPGVQGWWDPKTKTPVWLADGSVSPNIQVVAGQVVEDDTK
;
A
#
# COMPACT_ATOMS: atom_id res chain seq x y z
N MET A 1 -6.44 -2.65 17.73
CA MET A 1 -5.50 -3.30 16.79
C MET A 1 -4.11 -3.24 17.41
N ARG A 2 -3.35 -4.34 17.43
CA ARG A 2 -1.94 -4.31 17.82
C ARG A 2 -1.12 -3.83 16.64
N SER A 3 -0.15 -2.94 16.89
CA SER A 3 0.77 -2.47 15.84
C SER A 3 1.52 -3.66 15.22
N VAL A 4 1.71 -3.60 13.91
CA VAL A 4 2.44 -4.61 13.13
C VAL A 4 3.91 -4.67 13.57
N PHE A 5 4.50 -3.53 13.94
CA PHE A 5 5.92 -3.45 14.31
C PHE A 5 6.27 -4.07 15.67
N HIS A 6 5.27 -4.42 16.48
CA HIS A 6 5.49 -5.10 17.76
C HIS A 6 5.33 -6.63 17.65
N GLN A 7 5.34 -7.17 16.43
CA GLN A 7 5.14 -8.58 16.12
C GLN A 7 6.29 -9.05 15.20
N PRO A 8 7.39 -9.62 15.73
CA PRO A 8 8.54 -10.04 14.92
C PRO A 8 8.21 -11.16 13.92
N GLU A 9 7.12 -11.89 14.15
CA GLU A 9 6.59 -12.92 13.26
C GLU A 9 5.61 -12.39 12.21
N ALA A 10 5.35 -11.07 12.18
CA ALA A 10 4.38 -10.47 11.29
C ALA A 10 4.80 -10.60 9.82
N VAL A 11 3.85 -11.04 9.00
CA VAL A 11 4.03 -11.15 7.55
C VAL A 11 2.96 -10.38 6.78
N VAL A 12 3.35 -9.92 5.60
CA VAL A 12 2.45 -9.44 4.55
C VAL A 12 2.46 -10.46 3.41
N LEU A 13 1.37 -10.58 2.65
CA LEU A 13 1.35 -11.36 1.42
C LEU A 13 1.69 -10.46 0.24
N ALA A 14 2.75 -10.77 -0.49
CA ALA A 14 3.19 -9.99 -1.64
C ALA A 14 3.13 -10.80 -2.93
N SER A 15 2.72 -10.15 -4.02
CA SER A 15 2.83 -10.73 -5.37
C SER A 15 4.29 -11.08 -5.67
N LYS A 16 4.50 -12.25 -6.29
CA LYS A 16 5.84 -12.70 -6.69
C LYS A 16 6.53 -11.75 -7.68
N HIS A 17 5.77 -10.97 -8.46
CA HIS A 17 6.33 -9.93 -9.33
C HIS A 17 7.08 -8.83 -8.55
N LEU A 18 6.69 -8.58 -7.30
CA LEU A 18 7.43 -7.66 -6.43
C LEU A 18 8.73 -8.27 -5.92
N VAL A 19 8.74 -9.59 -5.75
CA VAL A 19 9.89 -10.29 -5.15
C VAL A 19 10.97 -10.57 -6.19
N ASP A 20 10.58 -10.95 -7.40
CA ASP A 20 11.52 -11.13 -8.51
C ASP A 20 11.91 -9.81 -9.20
N GLY A 21 11.25 -8.71 -8.84
CA GLY A 21 11.51 -7.36 -9.36
C GLY A 21 10.98 -7.10 -10.76
N SER A 22 10.16 -8.00 -11.32
CA SER A 22 9.51 -7.81 -12.62
C SER A 22 8.40 -6.76 -12.61
N GLY A 23 7.86 -6.44 -11.43
CA GLY A 23 6.85 -5.40 -11.22
C GLY A 23 7.18 -4.48 -10.04
N LYS A 24 6.47 -3.36 -9.95
CA LYS A 24 6.62 -2.37 -8.87
C LYS A 24 5.37 -2.32 -8.01
N LEU A 25 5.53 -2.00 -6.72
CA LEU A 25 4.39 -1.88 -5.83
C LEU A 25 3.44 -0.79 -6.32
N ARG A 26 2.16 -1.14 -6.46
CA ARG A 26 1.12 -0.20 -6.92
C ARG A 26 -0.09 -0.17 -6.01
N TRP A 27 -0.52 -1.33 -5.51
CA TRP A 27 -1.75 -1.43 -4.74
C TRP A 27 -1.50 -2.22 -3.46
N VAL A 28 -2.14 -1.81 -2.37
CA VAL A 28 -2.17 -2.57 -1.12
C VAL A 28 -3.58 -2.65 -0.58
N TYR A 29 -3.91 -3.78 0.03
CA TYR A 29 -5.20 -4.01 0.67
C TYR A 29 -4.99 -4.73 2.00
N ARG A 30 -5.75 -4.36 3.02
CA ARG A 30 -5.74 -5.03 4.33
C ARG A 30 -7.03 -5.82 4.52
N GLU A 31 -6.95 -7.14 4.46
CA GLU A 31 -8.09 -8.04 4.65
C GLU A 31 -8.74 -7.87 6.03
N LEU A 32 -10.05 -8.11 6.09
CA LEU A 32 -10.87 -7.91 7.29
C LEU A 32 -10.64 -8.97 8.38
N ALA A 33 -10.05 -10.12 8.04
CA ALA A 33 -9.89 -11.24 8.96
C ALA A 33 -8.67 -12.11 8.60
N PRO A 34 -7.46 -11.73 9.05
CA PRO A 34 -6.31 -12.63 8.94
C PRO A 34 -6.59 -13.94 9.69
N THR A 35 -6.22 -15.05 9.07
CA THR A 35 -6.58 -16.40 9.56
C THR A 35 -5.53 -16.99 10.49
N THR A 36 -4.34 -16.38 10.56
CA THR A 36 -3.22 -16.83 11.40
C THR A 36 -2.64 -15.68 12.22
N PRO A 37 -2.02 -15.94 13.39
CA PRO A 37 -1.44 -14.89 14.23
C PRO A 37 -0.33 -14.06 13.56
N GLN A 38 0.41 -14.67 12.64
CA GLN A 38 1.50 -14.02 11.89
C GLN A 38 0.96 -13.10 10.79
N ASP A 39 -0.22 -13.40 10.26
CA ASP A 39 -0.77 -12.69 9.12
C ASP A 39 -1.30 -11.32 9.55
N THR A 40 -0.70 -10.27 8.99
CA THR A 40 -1.10 -8.88 9.26
C THR A 40 -2.39 -8.49 8.54
N GLY A 41 -2.84 -9.30 7.59
CA GLY A 41 -3.92 -9.06 6.64
C GLY A 41 -3.50 -8.24 5.41
N TRP A 42 -2.26 -7.75 5.34
CA TRP A 42 -1.82 -6.93 4.21
C TRP A 42 -1.47 -7.77 2.98
N PHE A 43 -2.07 -7.39 1.85
CA PHE A 43 -1.73 -7.82 0.51
C PHE A 43 -1.05 -6.69 -0.26
N LEU A 44 0.03 -7.01 -0.96
CA LEU A 44 0.83 -6.11 -1.77
C LEU A 44 0.81 -6.60 -3.21
N PHE A 45 0.33 -5.75 -4.12
CA PHE A 45 0.18 -6.07 -5.54
C PHE A 45 1.10 -5.21 -6.41
N ALA A 46 1.62 -5.84 -7.47
CA ALA A 46 2.43 -5.18 -8.47
C ALA A 46 1.58 -4.44 -9.51
N ASP A 47 2.19 -3.45 -10.16
CA ASP A 47 1.61 -2.69 -11.28
C ASP A 47 1.28 -3.54 -12.51
N ASN A 48 1.97 -4.67 -12.68
CA ASN A 48 1.78 -5.62 -13.77
C ASN A 48 0.92 -6.85 -13.37
N ASP A 49 0.38 -6.89 -12.16
CA ASP A 49 -0.55 -7.94 -11.75
C ASP A 49 -1.87 -7.84 -12.51
N SER A 50 -2.35 -8.97 -13.03
CA SER A 50 -3.67 -9.08 -13.65
C SER A 50 -4.68 -9.70 -12.68
N GLU A 51 -5.98 -9.56 -12.96
CA GLU A 51 -7.03 -10.23 -12.18
C GLU A 51 -6.83 -11.76 -12.15
N ALA A 52 -6.46 -12.36 -13.28
CA ALA A 52 -6.19 -13.80 -13.38
C ALA A 52 -4.97 -14.21 -12.53
N TRP A 53 -3.94 -13.37 -12.47
CA TRP A 53 -2.78 -13.59 -11.61
C TRP A 53 -3.16 -13.50 -10.13
N ASN A 54 -3.92 -12.48 -9.77
CA ASN A 54 -4.35 -12.21 -8.40
C ASN A 54 -5.33 -13.25 -7.85
N ALA A 55 -6.04 -13.95 -8.73
CA ALA A 55 -6.97 -15.01 -8.36
C ALA A 55 -6.28 -16.31 -7.91
N ASP A 56 -4.98 -16.49 -8.18
CA ASP A 56 -4.22 -17.67 -7.77
C ASP A 56 -3.38 -17.38 -6.51
N PRO A 57 -3.71 -17.94 -5.34
CA PRO A 57 -2.94 -17.75 -4.12
C PRO A 57 -1.48 -18.19 -4.23
N ALA A 58 -1.16 -19.11 -5.15
CA ALA A 58 0.22 -19.56 -5.38
C ALA A 58 1.12 -18.45 -5.96
N ASN A 59 0.54 -17.37 -6.47
CA ASN A 59 1.28 -16.21 -6.98
C ASN A 59 1.68 -15.22 -5.88
N PHE A 60 1.26 -15.47 -4.64
CA PHE A 60 1.61 -14.66 -3.47
C PHE A 60 2.58 -15.40 -2.57
N MET A 61 3.33 -14.63 -1.79
CA MET A 61 4.32 -15.14 -0.84
C MET A 61 4.29 -14.31 0.44
N PRO A 62 4.33 -14.95 1.62
CA PRO A 62 4.52 -14.25 2.87
C PRO A 62 5.92 -13.64 2.94
N LEU A 63 6.00 -12.36 3.26
CA LEU A 63 7.23 -11.61 3.51
C LEU A 63 7.21 -11.05 4.92
N VAL A 64 8.33 -11.15 5.63
CA VAL A 64 8.52 -10.41 6.88
C VAL A 64 8.53 -8.91 6.61
N ILE A 65 8.20 -8.12 7.63
CA ILE A 65 8.01 -6.67 7.51
C ILE A 65 9.26 -5.99 6.96
N GLU A 66 10.46 -6.39 7.41
CA GLU A 66 11.72 -5.82 6.96
C GLU A 66 11.93 -6.03 5.45
N THR A 67 11.55 -7.19 4.91
CA THR A 67 11.65 -7.46 3.48
C THR A 67 10.63 -6.63 2.69
N ALA A 68 9.42 -6.46 3.20
CA ALA A 68 8.42 -5.60 2.57
C ALA A 68 8.88 -4.13 2.55
N LEU A 69 9.46 -3.62 3.65
CA LEU A 69 10.02 -2.27 3.74
C LEU A 69 11.24 -2.07 2.81
N ALA A 70 11.98 -3.14 2.52
CA ALA A 70 13.07 -3.09 1.54
C ALA A 70 12.55 -2.97 0.09
N ILE A 71 11.35 -3.49 -0.20
CA ILE A 71 10.68 -3.30 -1.50
C ILE A 71 10.16 -1.87 -1.62
N GLU A 72 9.42 -1.38 -0.62
CA GLU A 72 8.89 -0.02 -0.59
C GLU A 72 8.91 0.58 0.82
N PRO A 73 9.85 1.49 1.13
CA PRO A 73 10.01 2.06 2.46
C PRO A 73 8.78 2.81 2.99
N SER A 74 7.96 3.40 2.12
CA SER A 74 6.79 4.17 2.54
C SER A 74 5.68 3.33 3.18
N LEU A 75 5.73 2.00 3.05
CA LEU A 75 4.84 1.07 3.76
C LEU A 75 4.85 1.31 5.28
N ARG A 76 5.99 1.77 5.83
CA ARG A 76 6.13 2.07 7.27
C ARG A 76 5.06 3.02 7.81
N HIS A 77 4.49 3.86 6.96
CA HIS A 77 3.51 4.87 7.34
C HIS A 77 2.08 4.36 7.30
N ILE A 78 1.83 3.21 6.67
CA ILE A 78 0.48 2.69 6.45
C ILE A 78 0.22 1.34 7.13
N LEU A 79 1.24 0.59 7.54
CA LEU A 79 1.07 -0.78 8.06
C LEU A 79 0.21 -0.88 9.32
N ASP A 80 0.05 0.21 10.08
CA ASP A 80 -0.82 0.29 11.25
C ASP A 80 -2.24 0.83 10.96
N LEU A 81 -2.57 1.10 9.70
CA LEU A 81 -3.93 1.48 9.29
C LEU A 81 -4.94 0.34 9.46
N PRO A 82 -6.23 0.63 9.69
CA PRO A 82 -7.22 -0.38 10.06
C PRO A 82 -7.44 -1.46 8.98
N TYR A 83 -8.08 -2.55 9.40
CA TYR A 83 -8.56 -3.57 8.46
C TYR A 83 -9.60 -2.96 7.50
N GLY A 84 -9.61 -3.44 6.26
CA GLY A 84 -10.40 -2.89 5.17
C GLY A 84 -9.75 -1.69 4.46
N THR A 85 -8.55 -1.27 4.88
CA THR A 85 -7.77 -0.26 4.15
C THR A 85 -7.41 -0.75 2.75
N ASP A 86 -7.55 0.14 1.78
CA ASP A 86 -7.43 -0.13 0.36
C ASP A 86 -6.76 1.09 -0.27
N LEU A 87 -5.50 0.96 -0.70
CA LEU A 87 -4.68 2.09 -1.10
C LEU A 87 -3.88 1.83 -2.37
N VAL A 88 -3.66 2.92 -3.11
CA VAL A 88 -2.80 2.96 -4.28
C VAL A 88 -1.58 3.81 -3.98
N LEU A 89 -0.41 3.32 -4.34
CA LEU A 89 0.82 4.09 -4.33
C LEU A 89 0.96 4.82 -5.67
N ASP A 90 0.96 6.15 -5.63
CA ASP A 90 1.31 6.96 -6.79
C ASP A 90 2.80 7.32 -6.76
N THR A 91 3.48 7.07 -7.88
CA THR A 91 4.91 7.28 -8.08
C THR A 91 5.20 8.19 -9.27
N ARG A 92 4.17 8.87 -9.79
CA ARG A 92 4.34 9.90 -10.84
C ARG A 92 5.29 11.01 -10.34
N PRO A 93 6.19 11.54 -11.19
CA PRO A 93 7.03 12.66 -10.82
C PRO A 93 6.20 13.83 -10.28
N GLY A 94 6.54 14.35 -9.09
CA GLY A 94 5.80 15.43 -8.42
C GLY A 94 4.58 14.99 -7.59
N VAL A 95 4.16 13.71 -7.70
CA VAL A 95 3.06 13.13 -6.92
C VAL A 95 3.51 11.80 -6.33
N GLN A 96 4.08 11.86 -5.11
CA GLN A 96 4.47 10.68 -4.37
C GLN A 96 3.59 10.54 -3.12
N GLY A 97 2.85 9.42 -3.01
CA GLY A 97 2.04 9.17 -1.83
C GLY A 97 1.01 8.05 -1.99
N TRP A 98 0.37 7.73 -0.87
CA TRP A 98 -0.72 6.75 -0.78
C TRP A 98 -2.06 7.44 -0.98
N TRP A 99 -2.95 6.80 -1.73
CA TRP A 99 -4.27 7.32 -2.08
C TRP A 99 -5.34 6.28 -1.80
N ASP A 100 -6.47 6.71 -1.24
CA ASP A 100 -7.68 5.88 -1.22
C ASP A 100 -8.35 5.99 -2.61
N PRO A 101 -8.45 4.90 -3.38
CA PRO A 101 -8.99 4.93 -4.74
C PRO A 101 -10.51 5.21 -4.76
N LYS A 102 -11.23 4.96 -3.67
CA LYS A 102 -12.68 5.17 -3.56
C LYS A 102 -13.00 6.64 -3.37
N THR A 103 -12.29 7.29 -2.46
CA THR A 103 -12.50 8.72 -2.14
C THR A 103 -11.63 9.64 -3.00
N LYS A 104 -10.61 9.09 -3.68
CA LYS A 104 -9.56 9.83 -4.42
C LYS A 104 -8.83 10.84 -3.55
N THR A 105 -8.68 10.54 -2.26
CA THR A 105 -8.00 11.42 -1.31
C THR A 105 -6.63 10.85 -0.93
N PRO A 106 -5.62 11.71 -0.75
CA PRO A 106 -4.35 11.27 -0.21
C PRO A 106 -4.53 10.79 1.23
N VAL A 107 -3.78 9.76 1.62
CA VAL A 107 -3.64 9.39 3.02
C VAL A 107 -2.61 10.34 3.64
N TRP A 108 -3.08 11.17 4.57
CA TRP A 108 -2.20 12.05 5.33
C TRP A 108 -1.29 11.22 6.23
N LEU A 109 -0.04 11.05 5.81
CA LEU A 109 0.99 10.48 6.66
C LEU A 109 1.41 11.54 7.68
N ALA A 110 1.52 11.15 8.95
CA ALA A 110 1.80 12.07 10.06
C ALA A 110 3.14 12.82 9.96
N ASP A 111 4.02 12.41 9.04
CA ASP A 111 5.31 13.06 8.78
C ASP A 111 5.25 14.16 7.69
N GLY A 112 4.08 14.40 7.09
CA GLY A 112 3.90 15.44 6.07
C GLY A 112 4.58 15.15 4.74
N SER A 113 5.05 13.92 4.51
CA SER A 113 5.73 13.51 3.26
C SER A 113 4.82 13.53 2.03
N VAL A 114 3.51 13.46 2.22
CA VAL A 114 2.51 13.66 1.16
C VAL A 114 2.20 15.15 1.06
N SER A 115 2.90 15.84 0.16
CA SER A 115 2.47 17.15 -0.33
C SER A 115 1.59 16.91 -1.55
N PRO A 116 0.25 16.94 -1.43
CA PRO A 116 -0.60 16.70 -2.57
C PRO A 116 -0.42 17.83 -3.58
N ASN A 117 -0.30 17.48 -4.86
CA ASN A 117 -0.42 18.43 -5.96
C ASN A 117 -1.89 18.69 -6.22
N ILE A 118 -2.60 19.15 -5.18
CA ILE A 118 -4.04 19.33 -5.19
C ILE A 118 -4.38 20.62 -4.46
N GLN A 119 -5.21 21.44 -5.10
CA GLN A 119 -5.86 22.58 -4.49
C GLN A 119 -7.33 22.30 -4.23
N VAL A 120 -7.85 22.85 -3.13
CA VAL A 120 -9.29 22.88 -2.88
C VAL A 120 -9.84 24.18 -3.45
N VAL A 121 -10.50 24.10 -4.60
CA VAL A 121 -11.14 25.24 -5.26
C VAL A 121 -12.65 25.07 -5.14
N ALA A 122 -13.32 26.02 -4.47
CA ALA A 122 -14.78 26.00 -4.27
C ALA A 122 -15.33 24.68 -3.66
N GLY A 123 -14.57 24.03 -2.78
CA GLY A 123 -14.97 22.78 -2.12
C GLY A 123 -14.76 21.52 -2.96
N GLN A 124 -14.16 21.64 -4.15
CA GLN A 124 -13.73 20.51 -4.96
C GLN A 124 -12.20 20.33 -4.87
N VAL A 125 -11.79 19.07 -4.81
CA VAL A 125 -10.39 18.63 -4.79
C VAL A 125 -9.92 18.56 -6.25
N VAL A 126 -9.02 19.46 -6.65
CA VAL A 126 -8.55 19.61 -8.04
C VAL A 126 -7.04 19.38 -8.09
N GLU A 127 -6.52 18.61 -9.04
CA GLU A 127 -5.06 18.50 -9.27
C GLU A 127 -4.49 19.90 -9.63
N ASP A 128 -3.37 20.25 -9.01
CA ASP A 128 -2.66 21.52 -9.18
C ASP A 128 -1.58 21.37 -10.26
N ASP A 129 -1.92 21.66 -11.52
CA ASP A 129 -1.01 21.50 -12.67
C ASP A 129 0.15 22.53 -12.70
N THR A 130 0.35 23.34 -11.66
CA THR A 130 1.36 24.42 -11.65
C THR A 130 2.70 24.07 -10.98
N LYS A 131 2.89 22.83 -10.52
CA LYS A 131 4.17 22.32 -9.99
C LYS A 131 4.76 21.19 -10.82
#